data_AF-A0A966BKW8-F1
#
_entry.id   AF-A0A966BKW8-F1
#
_cell.length_a   1.000
_cell.length_b   1.000
_cell.length_c   1.000
_cell.angle_alpha   90.00
_cell.angle_beta   90.00
_cell.angle_gamma   90.00
#
_symmetry.space_group_name_H-M   'P 1'
#
loop_
_entity.id
_entity.type
_entity.pdbx_description
1 polymer ?
#
loop_
_entity_poly.entity_id
_entity_poly.type
_entity_poly.pdbx_seq_one_letter_code
_entity_poly.pdbx_strand_id
1 'polypeptide(L)'
;MNGEVVWQPQGLGGTGKISAHLRNLYWLSEVQSQPSNPSAINPPDTAATASPAPRELPALEITVEDFQFRGKQIGHFELIGYPDGEDWRLRRLRITNPDGSLTGDGVWHGGPTSKQTDINLLLEISNAGKILARSGYPDTVKNGSGKLAAKLSWDGQPDAFSYATLNGTLKLDTGKGQFLKMDPGMGKLLSILSLQALPKRITLDFT
;
A
#
# COMPACT_ATOMS: atom_id res chain seq x y z
N MET A 1 1.40 -15.85 -17.35
CA MET A 1 0.86 -16.24 -16.03
C MET A 1 0.72 -17.74 -16.04
N ASN A 2 1.32 -18.43 -15.09
CA ASN A 2 1.28 -19.89 -14.96
C ASN A 2 0.80 -20.23 -13.55
N GLY A 3 -0.24 -21.07 -13.41
CA GLY A 3 -0.78 -21.44 -12.10
C GLY A 3 -2.21 -21.97 -12.16
N GLU A 4 -2.77 -22.23 -10.98
CA GLU A 4 -4.14 -22.69 -10.80
C GLU A 4 -4.97 -21.61 -10.10
N VAL A 5 -6.19 -21.40 -10.59
CA VAL A 5 -7.18 -20.53 -9.96
C VAL A 5 -8.46 -21.34 -9.79
N VAL A 6 -8.91 -21.46 -8.54
CA VAL A 6 -10.10 -22.21 -8.15
C VAL A 6 -11.10 -21.23 -7.55
N TRP A 7 -12.29 -21.19 -8.13
CA TRP A 7 -13.45 -20.51 -7.56
C TRP A 7 -14.36 -21.53 -6.90
N GLN A 8 -14.71 -21.28 -5.64
CA GLN A 8 -15.63 -22.11 -4.86
C GLN A 8 -16.84 -21.25 -4.48
N PRO A 9 -17.97 -21.37 -5.19
CA PRO A 9 -19.19 -20.68 -4.79
C PRO A 9 -19.68 -21.24 -3.46
N GLN A 10 -20.06 -20.38 -2.52
CA GLN A 10 -20.86 -20.81 -1.37
C GLN A 10 -22.34 -20.73 -1.74
N GLY A 11 -23.15 -21.69 -1.26
CA GLY A 11 -24.58 -21.77 -1.57
C GLY A 11 -25.36 -20.51 -1.19
N LEU A 12 -26.52 -20.35 -1.84
CA LEU A 12 -27.58 -19.32 -1.66
C LEU A 12 -27.24 -18.17 -0.70
N GLY A 13 -26.39 -17.23 -1.14
CA GLY A 13 -26.21 -15.91 -0.50
C GLY A 13 -24.80 -15.56 -0.01
N GLY A 14 -23.85 -16.50 0.01
CA GLY A 14 -22.47 -16.23 0.41
C GLY A 14 -21.59 -15.71 -0.74
N THR A 15 -20.71 -14.74 -0.46
CA THR A 15 -19.61 -14.43 -1.37
C THR A 15 -18.64 -15.61 -1.36
N GLY A 16 -18.43 -16.25 -2.51
CA GLY A 16 -17.63 -17.48 -2.59
C GLY A 16 -16.18 -17.29 -2.15
N LYS A 17 -15.35 -18.33 -2.34
CA LYS A 17 -13.91 -18.28 -2.10
C LYS A 17 -13.16 -18.30 -3.43
N ILE A 18 -12.27 -17.34 -3.64
CA ILE A 18 -11.24 -17.36 -4.69
C ILE A 18 -9.96 -17.89 -4.06
N SER A 19 -9.44 -18.99 -4.60
CA SER A 19 -8.11 -19.49 -4.27
C SER A 19 -7.25 -19.47 -5.52
N ALA A 20 -6.10 -18.82 -5.47
CA ALA A 20 -5.17 -18.74 -6.60
C ALA A 20 -3.77 -19.10 -6.13
N HIS A 21 -3.17 -20.09 -6.76
CA HIS A 21 -1.78 -20.46 -6.55
C HIS A 21 -1.03 -20.35 -7.88
N LEU A 22 -0.27 -19.27 -8.02
CA LEU A 22 0.40 -18.90 -9.25
C LEU A 22 1.91 -19.05 -9.09
N ARG A 23 2.56 -19.68 -10.07
CA ARG A 23 4.02 -19.69 -10.14
C ARG A 23 4.56 -18.36 -10.60
N ASN A 24 3.90 -17.72 -11.57
CA ASN A 24 4.28 -16.40 -12.04
C ASN A 24 3.07 -15.53 -12.39
N LEU A 25 3.18 -14.24 -12.06
CA LEU A 25 2.22 -13.22 -12.46
C LEU A 25 2.97 -11.96 -12.90
N TYR A 26 2.81 -11.62 -14.18
CA TYR A 26 3.34 -10.39 -14.77
C TYR A 26 2.18 -9.42 -14.96
N TRP A 27 2.07 -8.45 -14.06
CA TRP A 27 1.00 -7.47 -14.08
C TRP A 27 1.48 -6.17 -14.75
N LEU A 28 1.04 -5.97 -16.00
CA LEU A 28 1.27 -4.77 -16.78
C LEU A 28 -0.07 -4.05 -16.93
N SER A 29 -0.41 -3.15 -16.00
CA SER A 29 -1.56 -2.26 -16.23
C SER A 29 -1.14 -1.09 -17.10
N GLU A 30 -1.43 -1.20 -18.40
CA GLU A 30 -1.61 -0.03 -19.26
C GLU A 30 -3.04 0.48 -19.04
N VAL A 31 -3.20 1.54 -18.25
CA VAL A 31 -4.45 2.32 -18.34
C VAL A 31 -4.30 3.13 -19.63
N GLN A 32 -4.89 2.63 -20.71
CA GLN A 32 -5.02 3.39 -21.93
C GLN A 32 -5.95 4.58 -21.62
N SER A 33 -5.36 5.75 -21.39
CA SER A 33 -6.09 7.01 -21.33
C SER A 33 -6.71 7.26 -22.70
N GLN A 34 -7.93 6.79 -22.90
CA GLN A 34 -8.71 7.11 -24.09
C GLN A 34 -8.95 8.62 -24.07
N PRO A 35 -8.50 9.40 -25.07
CA PRO A 35 -8.80 10.83 -25.12
C PRO A 35 -10.32 10.97 -25.18
N SER A 36 -10.88 11.63 -24.16
CA SER A 36 -12.29 11.99 -24.09
C SER A 36 -12.64 12.82 -25.31
N ASN A 37 -13.43 12.26 -26.21
CA ASN A 37 -13.97 12.94 -27.38
C ASN A 37 -14.93 14.05 -26.88
N PRO A 38 -14.66 15.35 -27.11
CA PRO A 38 -15.40 16.44 -26.45
C PRO A 38 -16.75 16.74 -27.12
N SER A 39 -17.44 15.74 -27.67
CA SER A 39 -18.70 15.95 -28.40
C SER A 39 -19.70 14.83 -28.15
N ALA A 40 -20.17 14.75 -26.91
CA ALA A 40 -21.48 14.18 -26.60
C ALA A 40 -22.06 14.98 -25.43
N ILE A 41 -23.00 15.87 -25.72
CA ILE A 41 -23.86 16.49 -24.71
C ILE A 41 -24.86 15.41 -24.30
N ASN A 42 -24.50 14.59 -23.30
CA ASN A 42 -25.45 13.77 -22.56
C ASN A 42 -25.60 14.37 -21.15
N PRO A 43 -26.83 14.46 -20.61
CA PRO A 43 -27.05 14.91 -19.24
C PRO A 43 -26.34 13.99 -18.22
N PRO A 44 -25.99 14.49 -17.03
CA PRO A 44 -25.20 13.75 -16.06
C PRO A 44 -26.04 12.70 -15.34
N ASP A 45 -26.26 11.54 -15.96
CA ASP A 45 -26.56 10.34 -15.19
C ASP A 45 -25.27 9.91 -14.50
N THR A 46 -25.16 10.34 -13.25
CA THR A 46 -24.16 9.90 -12.28
C THR A 46 -24.42 8.43 -11.97
N ALA A 47 -24.04 7.53 -12.89
CA ALA A 47 -23.68 6.18 -12.53
C ALA A 47 -22.29 6.27 -11.88
N ALA A 48 -22.24 6.75 -10.65
CA ALA A 48 -21.15 6.40 -9.76
C ALA A 48 -21.13 4.87 -9.75
N THR A 49 -20.12 4.26 -10.38
CA THR A 49 -19.80 2.85 -10.21
C THR A 49 -19.71 2.63 -8.71
N ALA A 50 -20.78 2.10 -8.11
CA ALA A 50 -20.83 1.83 -6.69
C ALA A 50 -19.75 0.79 -6.44
N SER A 51 -18.70 1.18 -5.70
CA SER A 51 -17.72 0.21 -5.24
C SER A 51 -18.42 -0.89 -4.46
N PRO A 52 -18.04 -2.16 -4.67
CA PRO A 52 -18.68 -3.29 -3.98
C PRO A 52 -18.59 -3.08 -2.47
N ALA A 53 -19.64 -3.40 -1.72
CA ALA A 53 -19.57 -3.33 -0.26
C ALA A 53 -18.57 -4.37 0.27
N PRO A 54 -17.94 -4.18 1.44
CA PRO A 54 -16.91 -5.11 1.95
C PRO A 54 -17.44 -6.55 2.09
N ARG A 55 -18.68 -6.68 2.55
CA ARG A 55 -19.40 -7.95 2.67
C ARG A 55 -19.68 -8.65 1.33
N GLU A 56 -19.63 -7.93 0.21
CA GLU A 56 -19.84 -8.46 -1.15
C GLU A 56 -18.54 -8.99 -1.76
N LEU A 57 -17.39 -8.72 -1.12
CA LEU A 57 -16.14 -9.32 -1.54
C LEU A 57 -16.04 -10.78 -1.11
N PRO A 58 -15.51 -11.66 -1.98
CA PRO A 58 -15.27 -13.05 -1.65
C PRO A 58 -14.14 -13.21 -0.62
N ALA A 59 -14.05 -14.41 -0.04
CA ALA A 59 -12.83 -14.83 0.61
C ALA A 59 -11.72 -14.99 -0.44
N LEU A 60 -10.53 -14.49 -0.13
CA LEU A 60 -9.36 -14.54 -0.99
C LEU A 60 -8.24 -15.33 -0.33
N GLU A 61 -7.66 -16.25 -1.07
CA GLU A 61 -6.43 -16.94 -0.71
C GLU A 61 -5.53 -16.99 -1.95
N ILE A 62 -4.61 -16.03 -2.04
CA ILE A 62 -3.77 -15.82 -3.21
C ILE A 62 -2.33 -16.04 -2.81
N THR A 63 -1.61 -16.88 -3.55
CA THR A 63 -0.17 -17.07 -3.45
C THR A 63 0.43 -16.94 -4.84
N VAL A 64 1.47 -16.13 -4.97
CA VAL A 64 2.23 -15.94 -6.20
C VAL A 64 3.71 -16.07 -5.88
N GLU A 65 4.38 -17.09 -6.42
CA GLU A 65 5.81 -17.34 -6.15
C GLU A 65 6.71 -16.27 -6.77
N ASP A 66 6.42 -15.86 -8.01
CA ASP A 66 7.13 -14.82 -8.75
C ASP A 66 6.16 -13.75 -9.26
N PHE A 67 5.98 -12.70 -8.46
CA PHE A 67 5.17 -11.54 -8.81
C PHE A 67 6.01 -10.40 -9.38
N GLN A 68 5.60 -9.91 -10.55
CA GLN A 68 6.12 -8.70 -11.16
C GLN A 68 5.00 -7.70 -11.41
N PHE A 69 5.23 -6.46 -11.01
CA PHE A 69 4.27 -5.37 -11.17
C PHE A 69 4.92 -4.22 -11.95
N ARG A 70 4.36 -3.86 -13.11
CA ARG A 70 4.88 -2.80 -13.99
C ARG A 70 6.38 -2.96 -14.29
N GLY A 71 6.80 -4.18 -14.60
CA GLY A 71 8.20 -4.53 -14.88
C GLY A 71 9.11 -4.55 -13.65
N LYS A 72 8.60 -4.28 -12.45
CA LYS A 72 9.37 -4.35 -11.20
C LYS A 72 9.21 -5.72 -10.56
N GLN A 73 10.34 -6.34 -10.25
CA GLN A 73 10.38 -7.62 -9.52
C GLN A 73 9.96 -7.39 -8.07
N ILE A 74 8.76 -7.85 -7.70
CA ILE A 74 8.22 -7.71 -6.34
C ILE A 74 8.66 -8.91 -5.49
N GLY A 75 8.59 -10.13 -6.03
CA GLY A 75 8.99 -11.36 -5.36
C GLY A 75 7.80 -12.26 -5.01
N HIS A 76 7.92 -13.00 -3.91
CA HIS A 76 6.84 -13.84 -3.39
C HIS A 76 5.73 -12.98 -2.80
N PHE A 77 4.47 -13.26 -3.14
CA PHE A 77 3.30 -12.53 -2.68
C PHE A 77 2.25 -13.51 -2.12
N GLU A 78 1.78 -13.24 -0.90
CA GLU A 78 0.65 -13.93 -0.29
C GLU A 78 -0.38 -12.92 0.19
N LEU A 79 -1.65 -13.23 -0.05
CA LEU A 79 -2.77 -12.49 0.49
C LEU A 79 -3.85 -13.46 0.95
N ILE A 80 -4.30 -13.30 2.19
CA ILE A 80 -5.44 -14.03 2.74
C ILE A 80 -6.40 -13.06 3.42
N GLY A 81 -7.65 -13.07 3.00
CA GLY A 81 -8.70 -12.29 3.66
C GLY A 81 -10.10 -12.83 3.36
N TYR A 82 -11.09 -12.34 4.10
CA TYR A 82 -12.44 -12.88 4.08
C TYR A 82 -13.46 -11.87 4.60
N PRO A 83 -14.73 -11.95 4.17
CA PRO A 83 -15.82 -11.21 4.79
C PRO A 83 -16.03 -11.67 6.25
N ASP A 84 -16.24 -10.72 7.15
CA ASP A 84 -16.56 -10.93 8.56
C ASP A 84 -17.70 -9.98 8.97
N GLY A 85 -18.94 -10.47 8.85
CA GLY A 85 -20.13 -9.64 9.02
C GLY A 85 -20.23 -8.57 7.91
N GLU A 86 -20.28 -7.30 8.31
CA GLU A 86 -20.30 -6.15 7.39
C GLU A 86 -18.90 -5.72 6.93
N ASP A 87 -17.85 -6.28 7.55
CA ASP A 87 -16.47 -5.91 7.30
C ASP A 87 -15.78 -6.93 6.38
N TRP A 88 -14.65 -6.53 5.80
CA TRP A 88 -13.73 -7.46 5.15
C TRP A 88 -12.38 -7.46 5.85
N ARG A 89 -11.93 -8.62 6.34
CA ARG A 89 -10.69 -8.74 7.11
C ARG A 89 -9.55 -9.23 6.25
N LEU A 90 -8.50 -8.44 6.18
CA LEU A 90 -7.19 -8.87 5.72
C LEU A 90 -6.49 -9.59 6.86
N ARG A 91 -6.48 -10.93 6.81
CA ARG A 91 -5.78 -11.75 7.81
C ARG A 91 -4.27 -11.74 7.60
N ARG A 92 -3.84 -11.72 6.34
CA ARG A 92 -2.42 -11.75 5.99
C ARG A 92 -2.19 -11.09 4.65
N LEU A 93 -1.24 -10.16 4.64
CA LEU A 93 -0.48 -9.74 3.47
C LEU A 93 0.98 -10.08 3.74
N ARG A 94 1.65 -10.71 2.79
CA ARG A 94 3.09 -10.94 2.85
C ARG A 94 3.70 -10.74 1.48
N ILE A 95 4.76 -9.94 1.42
CA ILE A 95 5.62 -9.79 0.26
C ILE A 95 7.04 -10.06 0.70
N THR A 96 7.78 -10.91 -0.01
CA THR A 96 9.15 -11.25 0.35
C THR A 96 10.03 -11.32 -0.89
N ASN A 97 11.21 -10.70 -0.80
CA ASN A 97 12.26 -10.82 -1.80
C ASN A 97 13.64 -10.80 -1.10
N PRO A 98 14.74 -11.00 -1.84
CA PRO A 98 16.08 -11.02 -1.23
C PRO A 98 16.51 -9.73 -0.52
N ASP A 99 15.81 -8.62 -0.75
CA ASP A 99 16.19 -7.29 -0.26
C ASP A 99 15.33 -6.83 0.93
N GLY A 100 14.23 -7.53 1.24
CA GLY A 100 13.35 -7.26 2.37
C GLY A 100 12.02 -8.02 2.35
N SER A 101 11.20 -7.74 3.35
CA SER A 101 9.85 -8.28 3.48
C SER A 101 8.86 -7.24 3.97
N LEU A 102 7.65 -7.26 3.40
CA LEU A 102 6.49 -6.54 3.90
C LEU A 102 5.50 -7.55 4.47
N THR A 103 4.99 -7.31 5.66
CA THR A 103 3.87 -8.06 6.23
C THR A 103 2.78 -7.09 6.67
N GLY A 104 1.55 -7.56 6.71
CA GLY A 104 0.45 -6.75 7.20
C GLY A 104 -0.85 -7.52 7.41
N ASP A 105 -1.76 -6.84 8.08
CA ASP A 105 -3.13 -7.25 8.38
C ASP A 105 -4.00 -6.00 8.46
N GLY A 106 -5.31 -6.20 8.51
CA GLY A 106 -6.23 -5.09 8.66
C GLY A 106 -7.69 -5.44 8.45
N VAL A 107 -8.51 -4.40 8.45
CA VAL A 107 -9.95 -4.50 8.30
C VAL A 107 -10.44 -3.35 7.42
N TRP A 108 -11.32 -3.68 6.50
CA TRP A 108 -12.12 -2.69 5.79
C TRP A 108 -13.54 -2.72 6.36
N HIS A 109 -13.89 -1.64 7.04
CA HIS A 109 -15.19 -1.48 7.68
C HIS A 109 -16.25 -1.07 6.67
N GLY A 110 -17.36 -1.83 6.64
CA GLY A 110 -18.48 -1.62 5.73
C GLY A 110 -19.80 -1.25 6.40
N GLY A 111 -19.82 -1.26 7.73
CA GLY A 111 -21.02 -1.02 8.51
C GLY A 111 -21.60 0.39 8.34
N PRO A 112 -22.87 0.59 8.75
CA PRO A 112 -23.54 1.89 8.66
C PRO A 112 -22.89 2.99 9.50
N THR A 113 -22.10 2.62 10.50
CA THR A 113 -21.46 3.54 11.45
C THR A 113 -20.04 3.92 11.07
N SER A 114 -19.35 3.14 10.23
CA SER A 114 -17.97 3.40 9.83
C SER A 114 -17.68 2.81 8.46
N LYS A 115 -17.19 3.67 7.56
CA LYS A 115 -16.65 3.30 6.25
C LYS A 115 -15.18 3.69 6.24
N GLN A 116 -14.36 2.88 6.88
CA GLN A 116 -12.96 3.16 7.15
C GLN A 116 -12.12 1.92 6.84
N THR A 117 -10.90 2.14 6.39
CA THR A 117 -9.89 1.08 6.27
C THR A 117 -8.84 1.27 7.35
N ASP A 118 -8.51 0.19 8.04
CA ASP A 118 -7.48 0.11 9.08
C ASP A 118 -6.46 -0.95 8.68
N ILE A 119 -5.17 -0.58 8.66
CA ILE A 119 -4.08 -1.46 8.22
C ILE A 119 -2.90 -1.35 9.20
N ASN A 120 -2.37 -2.52 9.57
CA ASN A 120 -1.07 -2.66 10.22
C ASN A 120 -0.06 -3.17 9.19
N LEU A 121 1.09 -2.49 9.07
CA LEU A 121 2.19 -2.90 8.21
C LEU A 121 3.48 -3.02 9.00
N LEU A 122 4.28 -4.01 8.62
CA LEU A 122 5.67 -4.12 9.03
C LEU A 122 6.54 -4.39 7.81
N LEU A 123 7.40 -3.43 7.49
CA LEU A 123 8.40 -3.50 6.43
C LEU A 123 9.79 -3.67 7.05
N GLU A 124 10.47 -4.74 6.69
CA GLU A 124 11.86 -5.01 7.06
C GLU A 124 12.73 -4.96 5.81
N ILE A 125 13.75 -4.10 5.84
CA ILE A 125 14.62 -3.81 4.70
C ILE A 125 16.03 -4.28 5.04
N SER A 126 16.50 -5.27 4.29
CA SER A 126 17.88 -5.75 4.37
C SER A 126 18.81 -4.93 3.48
N ASN A 127 18.31 -4.42 2.34
CA ASN A 127 19.09 -3.57 1.44
C ASN A 127 18.23 -2.47 0.80
N ALA A 128 18.24 -1.29 1.42
CA ALA A 128 17.48 -0.13 0.96
C ALA A 128 17.91 0.35 -0.43
N GLY A 129 19.20 0.26 -0.76
CA GLY A 129 19.71 0.62 -2.09
C GLY A 129 19.09 -0.22 -3.19
N LYS A 130 18.98 -1.54 -2.99
CA LYS A 130 18.35 -2.46 -3.95
C LYS A 130 16.83 -2.28 -4.03
N ILE A 131 16.15 -2.05 -2.90
CA ILE A 131 14.70 -1.72 -2.92
C ILE A 131 14.44 -0.44 -3.72
N LEU A 132 15.23 0.61 -3.51
CA LEU A 132 15.10 1.87 -4.24
C LEU A 132 15.45 1.70 -5.71
N ALA A 133 16.50 0.95 -6.05
CA ALA A 133 16.85 0.63 -7.44
C ALA A 133 15.71 -0.06 -8.19
N ARG A 134 15.07 -1.09 -7.59
CA ARG A 134 13.87 -1.75 -8.15
C ARG A 134 12.69 -0.81 -8.28
N SER A 135 12.64 0.22 -7.45
CA SER A 135 11.60 1.24 -7.46
C SER A 135 11.86 2.35 -8.49
N GLY A 136 13.00 2.34 -9.18
CA GLY A 136 13.38 3.33 -10.19
C GLY A 136 14.34 4.41 -9.69
N TYR A 137 14.89 4.26 -8.48
CA TYR A 137 15.81 5.19 -7.84
C TYR A 137 17.14 4.49 -7.51
N PRO A 138 17.91 4.05 -8.52
CA PRO A 138 19.22 3.42 -8.28
C PRO A 138 20.19 4.41 -7.63
N ASP A 139 21.23 3.88 -6.99
CA ASP A 139 22.36 4.65 -6.44
C ASP A 139 22.00 5.80 -5.49
N THR A 140 20.81 5.77 -4.88
CA THR A 140 20.37 6.80 -3.92
C THR A 140 20.90 6.52 -2.51
N VAL A 141 20.91 5.25 -2.10
CA VAL A 141 21.35 4.80 -0.77
C VAL A 141 22.30 3.62 -0.91
N LYS A 142 23.40 3.65 -0.16
CA LYS A 142 24.35 2.54 -0.02
C LYS A 142 24.30 1.96 1.38
N ASN A 143 24.34 0.63 1.46
CA ASN A 143 24.40 -0.14 2.70
C ASN A 143 23.25 0.15 3.68
N GLY A 144 22.16 0.77 3.22
CA GLY A 144 20.99 1.09 4.05
C GLY A 144 20.20 -0.16 4.42
N SER A 145 19.76 -0.22 5.67
CA SER A 145 18.82 -1.22 6.20
C SER A 145 17.88 -0.55 7.19
N GLY A 146 16.79 -1.21 7.54
CA GLY A 146 15.87 -0.66 8.53
C GLY A 146 14.58 -1.42 8.67
N LYS A 147 13.76 -0.96 9.60
CA LYS A 147 12.45 -1.49 9.93
C LYS A 147 11.47 -0.34 10.01
N LEU A 148 10.34 -0.47 9.33
CA LEU A 148 9.24 0.48 9.36
C LEU A 148 7.99 -0.26 9.86
N ALA A 149 7.47 0.16 11.00
CA ALA A 149 6.17 -0.28 11.50
C ALA A 149 5.16 0.85 11.30
N ALA A 150 4.01 0.53 10.73
CA ALA A 150 2.93 1.49 10.51
C ALA A 150 1.61 0.92 11.01
N LYS A 151 0.83 1.76 11.70
CA LYS A 151 -0.59 1.52 11.97
C LYS A 151 -1.34 2.69 11.38
N LEU A 152 -2.09 2.46 10.31
CA LEU A 152 -2.71 3.52 9.51
C LEU A 152 -4.21 3.28 9.42
N SER A 153 -4.95 4.38 9.32
CA SER A 153 -6.37 4.35 9.01
C SER A 153 -6.76 5.49 8.08
N TRP A 154 -7.76 5.27 7.24
CA TRP A 154 -8.34 6.33 6.39
C TRP A 154 -9.80 6.02 6.05
N ASP A 155 -10.58 7.06 5.80
CA ASP A 155 -11.96 6.92 5.34
C ASP A 155 -12.02 6.33 3.93
N GLY A 156 -12.92 5.37 3.75
CA GLY A 156 -13.17 4.71 2.47
C GLY A 156 -12.54 3.31 2.37
N GLN A 157 -12.41 2.87 1.12
CA GLN A 157 -11.95 1.53 0.75
C GLN A 157 -10.42 1.42 0.66
N PRO A 158 -9.86 0.19 0.69
CA PRO A 158 -8.41 -0.01 0.73
C PRO A 158 -7.62 0.58 -0.46
N ASP A 159 -8.23 0.69 -1.63
CA ASP A 159 -7.65 1.29 -2.84
C ASP A 159 -7.95 2.80 -2.96
N ALA A 160 -8.86 3.35 -2.16
CA ALA A 160 -9.18 4.78 -2.09
C ALA A 160 -8.37 5.49 -1.00
N PHE A 161 -7.05 5.31 -1.03
CA PHE A 161 -6.15 5.93 -0.07
C PHE A 161 -6.28 7.46 -0.09
N SER A 162 -6.54 8.07 1.07
CA SER A 162 -6.79 9.51 1.20
C SER A 162 -5.84 10.15 2.20
N TYR A 163 -4.97 11.04 1.73
CA TYR A 163 -4.08 11.82 2.61
C TYR A 163 -4.84 12.74 3.56
N ALA A 164 -6.04 13.20 3.18
CA ALA A 164 -6.84 14.14 3.98
C ALA A 164 -7.45 13.47 5.22
N THR A 165 -7.74 12.17 5.14
CA THR A 165 -8.36 11.39 6.21
C THR A 165 -7.39 10.39 6.84
N LEU A 166 -6.14 10.37 6.36
CA LEU A 166 -5.09 9.50 6.88
C LEU A 166 -4.78 9.85 8.33
N ASN A 167 -4.86 8.84 9.19
CA ASN A 167 -4.47 8.91 10.58
C ASN A 167 -3.60 7.71 10.95
N GLY A 168 -2.87 7.80 12.05
CA GLY A 168 -2.12 6.68 12.61
C GLY A 168 -0.72 7.01 13.08
N THR A 169 0.11 5.97 13.16
CA THR A 169 1.47 6.05 13.68
C THR A 169 2.44 5.33 12.76
N LEU A 170 3.64 5.89 12.65
CA LEU A 170 4.76 5.35 11.91
C LEU A 170 5.98 5.35 12.82
N LYS A 171 6.63 4.19 12.93
CA LYS A 171 7.91 4.04 13.61
C LYS A 171 8.94 3.54 12.62
N LEU A 172 10.00 4.32 12.45
CA LEU A 172 11.11 4.00 11.58
C LEU A 172 12.37 3.80 12.43
N ASP A 173 12.93 2.59 12.36
CA ASP A 173 14.22 2.23 12.94
C ASP A 173 15.20 1.98 11.78
N THR A 174 16.19 2.85 11.59
CA THR A 174 17.18 2.70 10.52
C THR A 174 18.49 2.14 11.02
N GLY A 175 19.08 1.26 10.23
CA GLY A 175 20.46 0.80 10.42
C GLY A 175 21.47 1.76 9.82
N LYS A 176 22.71 1.30 9.68
CA LYS A 176 23.75 2.02 8.94
C LYS A 176 23.27 2.25 7.51
N GLY A 177 23.62 3.39 6.92
CA GLY A 177 23.26 3.73 5.54
C GLY A 177 23.88 5.07 5.15
N GLN A 178 24.23 5.22 3.88
CA GLN A 178 24.80 6.46 3.33
C GLN A 178 24.02 6.87 2.10
N PHE A 179 23.55 8.11 2.05
CA PHE A 179 22.98 8.69 0.84
C PHE A 179 24.12 9.05 -0.12
N LEU A 180 24.09 8.54 -1.36
CA LEU A 180 25.20 8.72 -2.31
C LEU A 180 25.02 9.95 -3.20
N LYS A 181 23.79 10.22 -3.67
CA LYS A 181 23.44 11.42 -4.44
C LYS A 181 22.00 11.82 -4.14
N MET A 182 21.80 13.09 -3.82
CA MET A 182 20.48 13.71 -3.69
C MET A 182 20.44 14.84 -4.72
N ASP A 183 19.52 14.78 -5.68
CA ASP A 183 19.28 15.92 -6.56
C ASP A 183 18.89 17.13 -5.68
N PRO A 184 19.34 18.36 -5.99
CA PRO A 184 19.13 19.55 -5.15
C PRO A 184 17.66 19.83 -4.76
N GLY A 185 16.68 19.23 -5.43
CA GLY A 185 15.25 19.42 -5.17
C GLY A 185 14.68 18.72 -3.92
N MET A 186 15.32 17.69 -3.36
CA MET A 186 14.78 16.93 -2.21
C MET A 186 15.26 17.42 -0.83
N GLY A 187 16.22 18.36 -0.77
CA GLY A 187 16.69 18.95 0.50
C GLY A 187 15.62 19.73 1.29
N LYS A 188 14.49 20.06 0.64
CA LYS A 188 13.39 20.84 1.23
C LYS A 188 12.63 20.07 2.33
N LEU A 189 12.55 18.74 2.25
CA LEU A 189 11.81 17.91 3.21
C LEU A 189 12.54 17.76 4.55
N LEU A 190 13.87 17.86 4.58
CA LEU A 190 14.62 17.93 5.85
C LEU A 190 14.54 19.33 6.48
N SER A 191 14.34 20.38 5.67
CA SER A 191 14.24 21.76 6.16
C SER A 191 13.01 21.99 7.04
N ILE A 192 11.89 21.30 6.77
CA ILE A 192 10.67 21.36 7.58
C ILE A 192 10.72 20.51 8.85
N LEU A 193 11.53 19.43 8.87
CA LEU A 193 11.80 18.68 10.11
C LEU A 193 12.76 19.45 11.03
N SER A 194 13.74 20.17 10.48
CA SER A 194 14.67 21.00 11.26
C SER A 194 14.03 22.25 11.89
N LEU A 195 12.91 22.76 11.34
CA LEU A 195 12.24 23.95 11.89
C LEU A 195 11.42 23.67 13.15
N GLN A 196 11.11 22.41 13.47
CA GLN A 196 10.39 22.04 14.68
C GLN A 196 11.29 21.88 15.93
N ALA A 197 12.60 22.10 15.80
CA ALA A 197 13.57 21.91 16.88
C ALA A 197 14.40 23.16 17.23
N LEU A 198 13.87 24.38 17.03
CA LEU A 198 14.51 25.57 17.60
C LEU A 198 13.98 25.86 19.02
N PRO A 199 14.78 25.64 20.08
CA PRO A 199 14.42 26.12 21.40
C PRO A 199 14.42 27.66 21.44
N LYS A 200 13.26 28.25 21.73
CA LYS A 200 13.12 29.66 22.12
C LYS A 200 13.79 29.87 23.47
N ARG A 201 14.96 30.52 23.51
CA ARG A 201 15.39 31.32 24.67
C ARG A 201 16.16 32.54 24.17
N ILE A 202 15.47 33.68 24.14
CA ILE A 202 16.11 35.00 24.24
C ILE A 202 15.99 35.37 25.71
N THR A 203 17.12 35.43 26.41
CA THR A 203 17.21 36.08 27.71
C THR A 203 17.94 37.40 27.47
N LEU A 204 17.24 38.51 27.65
CA LEU A 204 17.80 39.87 27.61
C LEU A 204 18.18 40.25 29.04
N ASP A 205 19.47 40.50 29.24
CA ASP A 205 20.04 41.05 30.45
C ASP A 205 20.02 42.59 30.31
N PHE A 206 19.48 43.26 31.32
CA PHE A 206 19.53 44.72 31.42
C PHE A 206 20.40 45.06 32.62
N THR A 207 21.64 45.44 32.35
CA THR A 207 22.45 46.23 33.30
C THR A 207 22.40 47.69 32.89
#